data_AF-A0A7J4GJW9-F1
#
_entry.id   AF-A0A7J4GJW9-F1
#
_cell.length_a   1.000
_cell.length_b   1.000
_cell.length_c   1.000
_cell.angle_alpha   90.00
_cell.angle_beta   90.00
_cell.angle_gamma   90.00
#
_symmetry.space_group_name_H-M   'P 1'
#
loop_
_entity.id
_entity.type
_entity.pdbx_description
1 polymer ?
#
loop_
_entity_poly.entity_id
_entity_poly.type
_entity_poly.pdbx_seq_one_letter_code
_entity_poly.pdbx_strand_id
1 'polypeptide(L)'
;QMWAESLRQGSWRRGEANSPWSQDGDAAAVEQLMPAKGETRLLDPAALQIEGHLGGGSILPGIIVYHHPDCLIDDEANTETPFTPLQKHVRFDRQAHDVAQNSPTAQPRSDSGARLKLAPHRLSNIDRCPRRHWFETRGGLRPDPISHGRPLGDEDWDERGENDAEDGANLPTPSQMGLMVHRILEIGIGNSGPTGEEPTRPLPETWTRQSTSRLLDEVLIDEVFEELLPKGVDEDATREIVRTMLERIEAGPVGILSRGEEFEGNRVEGLRTEYPFTISNAVELGTLERNRWTPDGLEALARIDTATVDMDGSIDLILCSVSESNSTVRAVDLKTEQARSILDGNGRLIKTLGKTGSAPASKAETEMLLHHRLQLALYHRALERMESQRPQNERREVVRPAILVGVTGRLVEYPAEMFDSAQSELDTVLQTAARMALTTESPLSEFERRPAEEAQICRTCPFNQGAIPICGPQDE
;
A
#
# COMPACT_ATOMS: atom_id res chain seq x y z
N GLN A 1 23.75 42.91 24.91
CA GLN A 1 23.37 44.16 24.22
C GLN A 1 22.03 44.05 23.51
N MET A 2 21.78 43.03 22.68
CA MET A 2 20.48 42.91 21.97
C MET A 2 19.25 42.87 22.89
N TRP A 3 19.30 42.12 24.00
CA TRP A 3 18.16 42.02 24.94
C TRP A 3 17.74 43.37 25.54
N ALA A 4 18.69 44.19 25.99
CA ALA A 4 18.41 45.48 26.60
C ALA A 4 17.94 46.54 25.59
N GLU A 5 18.25 46.37 24.31
CA GLU A 5 17.70 47.19 23.22
C GLU A 5 16.25 46.77 22.89
N SER A 6 15.96 45.47 22.89
CA SER A 6 14.59 44.97 22.74
C SER A 6 13.66 45.49 23.84
N LEU A 7 14.14 45.55 25.09
CA LEU A 7 13.36 46.09 26.22
C LEU A 7 13.11 47.60 26.10
N ARG A 8 14.09 48.36 25.60
CA ARG A 8 13.95 49.80 25.31
C ARG A 8 12.90 50.04 24.23
N GLN A 9 13.00 49.36 23.10
CA GLN A 9 12.01 49.48 22.02
C GLN A 9 10.63 49.03 22.46
N GLY A 10 10.54 47.97 23.27
CA GLY A 10 9.30 47.52 23.88
C GLY A 10 8.67 48.60 24.76
N SER A 11 9.46 49.22 25.63
CA SER A 11 8.99 50.26 26.55
C SER A 11 8.50 51.50 25.81
N TRP A 12 9.24 51.93 24.80
CA TRP A 12 8.86 53.04 23.94
C TRP A 12 7.56 52.78 23.17
N ARG A 13 7.42 51.60 22.55
CA ARG A 13 6.17 51.21 21.85
C ARG A 13 4.95 51.22 22.75
N ARG A 14 5.14 51.01 24.05
CA ARG A 14 4.07 51.01 25.06
C ARG A 14 3.87 52.37 25.74
N GLY A 15 4.68 53.38 25.41
CA GLY A 15 4.58 54.71 26.01
C GLY A 15 5.01 54.75 27.48
N GLU A 16 5.87 53.82 27.92
CA GLU A 16 6.31 53.72 29.31
C GLU A 16 7.40 54.78 29.61
N ALA A 17 6.97 56.01 29.88
CA ALA A 17 7.85 57.16 30.07
C ALA A 17 8.83 57.02 31.24
N ASN A 18 8.46 56.27 32.29
CA ASN A 18 9.30 56.04 33.47
C ASN A 18 10.04 54.69 33.44
N SER A 19 10.07 54.02 32.29
CA SER A 19 10.75 52.72 32.17
C SER A 19 12.27 52.89 32.34
N PRO A 20 12.93 52.04 33.15
CA PRO A 20 14.39 52.03 33.29
C PRO A 20 15.10 51.58 32.00
N TRP A 21 14.34 51.08 31.01
CA TRP A 21 14.86 50.69 29.70
C TRP A 21 14.98 51.86 28.72
N SER A 22 14.20 52.93 28.94
CA SER A 22 14.17 54.14 28.09
C SER A 22 15.45 54.97 28.21
N GLN A 23 15.74 55.77 27.18
CA GLN A 23 16.83 56.74 27.13
C GLN A 23 16.33 58.17 26.94
N ASP A 24 17.17 59.14 27.28
CA ASP A 24 16.88 60.56 27.06
C ASP A 24 16.67 60.84 25.56
N GLY A 25 15.49 61.39 25.24
CA GLY A 25 15.07 61.65 23.86
C GLY A 25 14.17 60.59 23.25
N ASP A 26 14.00 59.41 23.86
CA ASP A 26 13.12 58.36 23.33
C ASP A 26 11.66 58.83 23.26
N ALA A 27 11.20 59.61 24.23
CA ALA A 27 9.84 60.15 24.28
C ALA A 27 9.53 61.15 23.14
N ALA A 28 10.56 61.74 22.51
CA ALA A 28 10.41 62.68 21.40
C ALA A 28 10.42 62.00 20.03
N ALA A 29 10.78 60.71 19.95
CA ALA A 29 10.76 59.94 18.72
C ALA A 29 9.31 59.55 18.36
N VAL A 30 8.85 59.93 17.17
CA VAL A 30 7.45 59.79 16.74
C VAL A 30 7.20 58.52 15.91
N GLU A 31 8.22 58.02 15.20
CA GLU A 31 8.02 57.00 14.15
C GLU A 31 8.81 55.71 14.41
N GLN A 32 10.10 55.81 14.75
CA GLN A 32 10.92 54.65 15.08
C GLN A 32 12.13 55.03 15.95
N LEU A 33 12.45 54.19 16.94
CA LEU A 33 13.73 54.25 17.65
C LEU A 33 14.82 53.53 16.85
N MET A 34 15.92 54.23 16.57
CA MET A 34 17.09 53.65 15.93
C MET A 34 17.97 52.95 16.98
N PRO A 35 18.53 51.76 16.67
CA PRO A 35 19.45 51.09 17.58
C PRO A 35 20.65 51.99 17.90
N ALA A 36 20.91 52.22 19.19
CA ALA A 36 22.03 53.04 19.64
C ALA A 36 22.92 52.27 20.61
N LYS A 37 24.18 52.70 20.74
CA LYS A 37 25.07 52.18 21.79
C LYS A 37 24.48 52.62 23.14
N GLY A 38 24.05 51.64 23.93
CA GLY A 38 23.33 51.90 25.18
C GLY A 38 24.15 52.71 26.18
N GLU A 39 23.53 53.70 26.82
CA GLU A 39 24.06 54.40 27.98
C GLU A 39 24.08 53.50 29.23
N THR A 40 24.87 53.88 30.23
CA THR A 40 24.87 53.21 31.54
C THR A 40 23.50 53.38 32.18
N ARG A 41 22.78 52.27 32.37
CA ARG A 41 21.47 52.26 33.04
C ARG A 41 21.63 51.95 34.52
N LEU A 42 20.97 52.74 35.36
CA LEU A 42 20.79 52.45 36.77
C LEU A 42 19.50 51.63 36.92
N LEU A 43 19.66 50.36 37.29
CA LEU A 43 18.55 49.45 37.52
C LEU A 43 18.38 49.30 39.03
N ASP A 44 17.16 49.53 39.53
CA ASP A 44 16.77 49.19 40.89
C ASP A 44 16.14 47.79 40.88
N PRO A 45 16.80 46.77 41.45
CA PRO A 45 16.28 45.40 41.48
C PRO A 45 14.94 45.27 42.21
N ALA A 46 14.69 46.08 43.25
CA ALA A 46 13.44 46.04 44.01
C ALA A 46 12.28 46.64 43.21
N ALA A 47 12.55 47.75 42.50
CA ALA A 47 11.56 48.33 41.59
C ALA A 47 11.24 47.40 40.42
N LEU A 48 12.25 46.80 39.80
CA LEU A 48 12.07 45.87 38.68
C LEU A 48 11.31 44.61 39.06
N GLN A 49 11.43 44.13 40.30
CA GLN A 49 10.66 42.98 40.80
C GLN A 49 9.15 43.27 40.85
N ILE A 50 8.78 44.52 41.13
CA ILE A 50 7.38 44.95 41.24
C ILE A 50 6.83 45.37 39.87
N GLU A 51 7.63 46.12 39.10
CA GLU A 51 7.28 46.62 37.77
C GLU A 51 8.48 46.49 36.81
N GLY A 52 8.46 45.43 36.01
CA GLY A 52 9.55 45.10 35.08
C GLY A 52 9.50 45.82 33.74
N HIS A 53 8.42 46.57 33.48
CA HIS A 53 8.13 47.21 32.19
C HIS A 53 8.20 46.21 31.03
N LEU A 54 7.46 45.08 31.18
CA LEU A 54 7.45 43.94 30.25
C LEU A 54 6.14 43.75 29.45
N GLY A 55 5.18 44.68 29.53
CA GLY A 55 3.97 44.63 28.71
C GLY A 55 2.65 44.41 29.43
N GLY A 56 2.44 45.06 30.58
CA GLY A 56 1.14 45.12 31.25
C GLY A 56 1.00 44.12 32.41
N GLY A 57 0.53 44.62 33.56
CA GLY A 57 0.69 44.02 34.89
C GLY A 57 -0.02 42.68 35.19
N SER A 58 -0.49 41.92 34.20
CA SER A 58 -1.14 40.61 34.42
C SER A 58 -0.33 39.39 33.97
N ILE A 59 0.65 39.54 33.06
CA ILE A 59 1.36 38.38 32.47
C ILE A 59 2.76 38.21 33.07
N LEU A 60 3.54 39.28 33.16
CA LEU A 60 4.87 39.30 33.77
C LEU A 60 5.04 40.62 34.55
N PRO A 61 4.66 40.64 35.84
CA PRO A 61 4.63 41.89 36.61
C PRO A 61 6.03 42.49 36.82
N GLY A 62 7.07 41.65 36.93
CA GLY A 62 8.42 42.11 37.22
C GLY A 62 9.54 41.23 36.67
N ILE A 63 10.76 41.74 36.77
CA ILE A 63 12.03 41.06 36.53
C ILE A 63 12.76 40.94 37.85
N ILE A 64 13.07 39.71 38.26
CA ILE A 64 13.95 39.47 39.40
C ILE A 64 15.39 39.55 38.92
N VAL A 65 16.16 40.48 39.48
CA VAL A 65 17.57 40.66 39.18
C VAL A 65 18.39 40.22 40.38
N TYR A 66 19.09 39.09 40.25
CA TYR A 66 20.08 38.65 41.22
C TYR A 66 21.41 39.32 40.89
N HIS A 67 21.86 40.21 41.78
CA HIS A 67 23.08 40.98 41.59
C HIS A 67 24.33 40.26 42.07
N HIS A 68 24.18 39.19 42.87
CA HIS A 68 25.27 38.36 43.35
C HIS A 68 24.83 36.88 43.41
N PRO A 69 25.72 35.90 43.14
CA PRO A 69 25.42 34.47 43.27
C PRO A 69 24.92 34.08 44.66
N ASP A 70 25.35 34.80 45.71
CA ASP A 70 24.94 34.54 47.09
C ASP A 70 23.44 34.78 47.32
N CYS A 71 22.75 35.50 46.42
CA CYS A 71 21.30 35.67 46.48
C CYS A 71 20.51 34.38 46.13
N LEU A 72 21.20 33.33 45.70
CA LEU A 72 20.63 32.02 45.35
C LEU A 72 20.92 30.95 46.41
N ILE A 73 21.52 31.34 47.55
CA ILE A 73 21.81 30.42 48.66
C ILE A 73 20.53 30.28 49.49
N ASP A 74 19.98 29.07 49.52
CA ASP A 74 18.91 28.67 50.44
C ASP A 74 19.56 28.26 51.77
N ASP A 75 19.15 28.87 52.89
CA ASP A 75 19.67 28.56 54.25
C ASP A 75 19.11 27.24 54.81
N GLU A 76 18.10 26.66 54.16
CA GLU A 76 17.61 25.33 54.48
C GLU A 76 18.42 24.28 53.72
N ALA A 77 18.69 23.16 54.38
CA ALA A 77 19.58 22.07 53.97
C ALA A 77 19.12 21.29 52.71
N ASN A 78 18.71 21.98 51.65
CA ASN A 78 18.50 21.44 50.33
C ASN A 78 19.83 21.54 49.57
N THR A 79 20.62 20.48 49.66
CA THR A 79 21.90 20.31 48.96
C THR A 79 21.76 20.17 47.43
N GLU A 80 20.56 20.33 46.88
CA GLU A 80 20.34 20.28 45.44
C GLU A 80 20.65 21.64 44.81
N THR A 81 21.88 21.76 44.34
CA THR A 81 22.30 22.89 43.49
C THR A 81 21.34 23.00 42.30
N PRO A 82 20.66 24.14 42.09
CA PRO A 82 19.72 24.26 40.98
C PRO A 82 20.47 24.18 39.66
N PHE A 83 20.27 23.09 38.92
CA PHE A 83 20.88 22.92 37.60
C PHE A 83 20.16 23.76 36.56
N THR A 84 20.93 24.50 35.76
CA THR A 84 20.43 25.11 34.53
C THR A 84 19.91 24.02 33.57
N PRO A 85 18.98 24.35 32.64
CA PRO A 85 18.52 23.38 31.64
C PRO A 85 19.65 22.69 30.87
N LEU A 86 20.73 23.42 30.55
CA LEU A 86 21.92 22.87 29.88
C LEU A 86 22.66 21.86 30.78
N GLN A 87 22.86 22.17 32.06
CA GLN A 87 23.48 21.23 33.00
C GLN A 87 22.62 19.99 33.23
N LYS A 88 21.27 20.13 33.23
CA LYS A 88 20.35 18.99 33.26
C LYS A 88 20.53 18.11 32.03
N HIS A 89 20.58 18.68 30.82
CA HIS A 89 20.84 17.91 29.60
C HIS A 89 22.17 17.18 29.63
N VAL A 90 23.27 17.85 29.98
CA VAL A 90 24.61 17.23 30.06
C VAL A 90 24.63 16.11 31.10
N ARG A 91 23.91 16.27 32.21
CA ARG A 91 23.83 15.25 33.25
C ARG A 91 23.02 14.05 32.81
N PHE A 92 21.88 14.26 32.15
CA PHE A 92 21.08 13.18 31.57
C PHE A 92 21.87 12.40 30.51
N ASP A 93 22.59 13.12 29.64
CA ASP A 93 23.47 12.52 28.64
C ASP A 93 24.55 11.63 29.30
N ARG A 94 25.28 12.16 30.28
CA ARG A 94 26.29 11.39 31.02
C ARG A 94 25.71 10.18 31.73
N GLN A 95 24.57 10.33 32.40
CA GLN A 95 23.90 9.22 33.09
C GLN A 95 23.46 8.13 32.11
N ALA A 96 22.97 8.51 30.93
CA ALA A 96 22.55 7.56 29.91
C ALA A 96 23.74 6.73 29.39
N HIS A 97 24.90 7.35 29.18
CA HIS A 97 26.13 6.67 28.76
C HIS A 97 26.77 5.82 29.88
N ASP A 98 26.78 6.29 31.13
CA ASP A 98 27.34 5.53 32.27
C ASP A 98 26.57 4.22 32.53
N VAL A 99 25.23 4.22 32.34
CA VAL A 99 24.40 3.02 32.49
C VAL A 99 24.67 2.00 31.37
N ALA A 100 24.94 2.47 30.16
CA ALA A 100 25.23 1.60 29.01
C ALA A 100 26.58 0.87 29.17
N GLN A 101 27.63 1.56 29.64
CA GLN A 101 28.96 0.96 29.85
C GLN A 101 28.97 -0.17 30.91
N ASN A 102 28.04 -0.13 31.86
CA ASN A 102 27.94 -1.12 32.94
C ASN A 102 27.00 -2.29 32.63
N SER A 103 26.35 -2.28 31.45
CA SER A 103 25.45 -3.36 31.03
C SER A 103 26.24 -4.44 30.29
N PRO A 104 26.03 -5.74 30.58
CA PRO A 104 26.68 -6.81 29.83
C PRO A 104 26.25 -6.74 28.35
N THR A 105 27.23 -6.85 27.44
CA THR A 105 26.97 -6.90 26.00
C THR A 105 26.15 -8.15 25.68
N ALA A 106 24.84 -8.00 25.50
CA ALA A 106 23.97 -9.10 25.13
C ALA A 106 24.27 -9.49 23.68
N GLN A 107 24.51 -10.77 23.40
CA GLN A 107 24.58 -11.21 22.02
C GLN A 107 23.20 -11.13 21.38
N PRO A 108 23.10 -10.72 20.09
CA PRO A 108 21.83 -10.68 19.39
C PRO A 108 21.18 -12.07 19.39
N ARG A 109 19.89 -12.15 19.74
CA ARG A 109 19.16 -13.42 19.68
C ARG A 109 18.95 -13.85 18.22
N SER A 110 19.08 -15.13 17.92
CA SER A 110 18.65 -15.66 16.61
C SER A 110 17.12 -15.81 16.60
N ASP A 111 16.46 -15.19 15.63
CA ASP A 111 15.01 -15.21 15.45
C ASP A 111 14.67 -15.79 14.07
N SER A 112 14.18 -17.03 14.06
CA SER A 112 13.76 -17.75 12.86
C SER A 112 12.24 -17.72 12.64
N GLY A 113 11.49 -16.99 13.48
CA GLY A 113 10.03 -17.01 13.52
C GLY A 113 9.36 -15.77 12.94
N ALA A 114 10.09 -14.87 12.27
CA ALA A 114 9.52 -13.64 11.74
C ALA A 114 8.41 -13.95 10.73
N ARG A 115 7.20 -13.46 10.99
CA ARG A 115 6.01 -13.71 10.17
C ARG A 115 5.35 -12.40 9.79
N LEU A 116 5.11 -12.21 8.49
CA LEU A 116 4.55 -11.00 7.92
C LEU A 116 3.30 -11.37 7.12
N LYS A 117 2.26 -10.54 7.20
CA LYS A 117 1.05 -10.69 6.39
C LYS A 117 1.05 -9.67 5.26
N LEU A 118 0.93 -10.13 4.01
CA LEU A 118 0.91 -9.29 2.82
C LEU A 118 -0.29 -9.62 1.94
N ALA A 119 -1.04 -8.61 1.52
CA ALA A 119 -2.15 -8.81 0.60
C ALA A 119 -1.61 -9.02 -0.84
N PRO A 120 -2.14 -9.99 -1.62
CA PRO A 120 -1.65 -10.31 -2.96
C PRO A 120 -1.59 -9.12 -3.92
N HIS A 121 -2.57 -8.21 -3.87
CA HIS A 121 -2.61 -7.03 -4.74
C HIS A 121 -1.40 -6.10 -4.56
N ARG A 122 -0.74 -6.12 -3.39
CA ARG A 122 0.45 -5.30 -3.12
C ARG A 122 1.70 -5.80 -3.83
N LEU A 123 1.73 -7.06 -4.28
CA LEU A 123 2.87 -7.64 -5.00
C LEU A 123 3.22 -6.81 -6.23
N SER A 124 2.21 -6.44 -7.02
CA SER A 124 2.38 -5.62 -8.22
C SER A 124 2.92 -4.23 -7.90
N ASN A 125 2.54 -3.64 -6.76
CA ASN A 125 3.05 -2.33 -6.34
C ASN A 125 4.53 -2.41 -5.93
N ILE A 126 4.90 -3.43 -5.15
CA ILE A 126 6.29 -3.66 -4.71
C ILE A 126 7.17 -3.90 -5.92
N ASP A 127 6.74 -4.78 -6.82
CA ASP A 127 7.44 -5.12 -8.03
C ASP A 127 7.65 -3.91 -8.96
N ARG A 128 6.57 -3.17 -9.24
CA ARG A 128 6.65 -1.97 -10.07
C ARG A 128 7.44 -0.86 -9.45
N CYS A 129 7.39 -0.67 -8.13
CA CYS A 129 8.15 0.38 -7.46
C CYS A 129 8.28 0.07 -5.96
N PRO A 130 9.41 -0.53 -5.52
CA PRO A 130 9.68 -0.75 -4.10
C PRO A 130 9.64 0.56 -3.29
N ARG A 131 10.04 1.67 -3.91
CA ARG A 131 9.97 3.01 -3.31
C ARG A 131 8.53 3.44 -3.00
N ARG A 132 7.56 3.12 -3.87
CA ARG A 132 6.12 3.34 -3.59
C ARG A 132 5.69 2.54 -2.37
N HIS A 133 6.05 1.26 -2.32
CA HIS A 133 5.71 0.40 -1.18
C HIS A 133 6.33 0.93 0.13
N TRP A 134 7.55 1.47 0.07
CA TRP A 134 8.20 2.11 1.21
C TRP A 134 7.39 3.30 1.73
N PHE A 135 6.91 4.19 0.84
CA PHE A 135 6.08 5.32 1.26
C PHE A 135 4.79 4.89 1.97
N GLU A 136 4.12 3.87 1.43
CA GLU A 136 2.86 3.34 1.98
C GLU A 136 3.06 2.64 3.34
N THR A 137 4.21 2.01 3.57
CA THR A 137 4.47 1.20 4.77
C THR A 137 5.35 1.90 5.79
N ARG A 138 6.62 2.13 5.45
CA ARG A 138 7.62 2.77 6.32
C ARG A 138 7.44 4.28 6.42
N GLY A 139 7.02 4.91 5.32
CA GLY A 139 6.70 6.34 5.28
C GLY A 139 5.35 6.69 5.91
N GLY A 140 4.45 5.70 6.10
CA GLY A 140 3.13 5.90 6.67
C GLY A 140 2.22 6.80 5.84
N LEU A 141 2.51 6.97 4.54
CA LEU A 141 1.75 7.83 3.65
C LEU A 141 0.56 7.06 3.06
N ARG A 142 -0.58 7.74 2.94
CA ARG A 142 -1.71 7.21 2.19
C ARG A 142 -1.41 7.27 0.69
N PRO A 143 -1.86 6.30 -0.11
CA PRO A 143 -1.66 6.25 -1.56
C PRO A 143 -2.60 7.22 -2.29
N ASP A 144 -2.71 8.46 -1.80
CA ASP A 144 -3.54 9.52 -2.37
C ASP A 144 -2.65 10.66 -2.91
N PRO A 145 -3.02 11.28 -4.04
CA PRO A 145 -2.38 12.52 -4.47
C PRO A 145 -2.51 13.61 -3.41
N ILE A 146 -1.39 14.21 -3.01
CA ILE A 146 -1.39 15.30 -2.03
C ILE A 146 -2.03 16.53 -2.67
N SER A 147 -3.24 16.87 -2.23
CA SER A 147 -4.04 17.98 -2.74
C SER A 147 -4.26 19.05 -1.67
N HIS A 148 -4.28 20.32 -2.06
CA HIS A 148 -4.61 21.41 -1.13
C HIS A 148 -6.08 21.32 -0.69
N GLY A 149 -6.33 21.11 0.60
CA GLY A 149 -7.65 21.31 1.21
C GLY A 149 -8.45 20.08 1.63
N ARG A 150 -7.88 18.87 1.68
CA ARG A 150 -8.60 17.71 2.25
C ARG A 150 -8.65 17.81 3.79
N PRO A 151 -9.84 17.78 4.43
CA PRO A 151 -9.94 17.55 5.86
C PRO A 151 -9.40 16.15 6.17
N LEU A 152 -8.54 16.04 7.19
CA LEU A 152 -8.18 14.74 7.75
C LEU A 152 -9.42 14.16 8.45
N GLY A 153 -10.14 13.27 7.77
CA GLY A 153 -11.28 12.56 8.37
C GLY A 153 -12.04 11.69 7.38
N ASP A 154 -11.95 10.38 7.60
CA ASP A 154 -12.95 9.33 7.34
C ASP A 154 -13.70 9.30 6.00
N GLU A 155 -13.02 8.88 4.93
CA GLU A 155 -13.66 8.12 3.85
C GLU A 155 -12.66 7.08 3.31
N ASP A 156 -12.93 5.79 3.55
CA ASP A 156 -12.29 4.68 2.84
C ASP A 156 -12.85 4.68 1.42
N TRP A 157 -12.04 5.05 0.43
CA TRP A 157 -12.41 4.96 -0.99
C TRP A 157 -11.25 4.50 -1.88
N ASP A 158 -11.66 3.81 -2.94
CA ASP A 158 -10.94 2.77 -3.70
C ASP A 158 -9.85 3.29 -4.66
N GLU A 159 -8.71 2.59 -4.75
CA GLU A 159 -7.44 3.01 -5.38
C GLU A 159 -7.45 3.16 -6.92
N ARG A 160 -8.62 3.18 -7.58
CA ARG A 160 -8.67 3.20 -9.06
C ARG A 160 -9.80 4.06 -9.60
N GLY A 161 -9.49 5.35 -9.78
CA GLY A 161 -10.11 6.16 -10.82
C GLY A 161 -10.27 7.62 -10.44
N GLU A 162 -9.55 8.49 -11.14
CA GLU A 162 -10.05 9.80 -11.54
C GLU A 162 -9.14 10.34 -12.64
N ASN A 163 -9.49 10.01 -13.88
CA ASN A 163 -9.23 10.75 -15.11
C ASN A 163 -9.72 9.87 -16.26
N ASP A 164 -11.04 9.89 -16.50
CA ASP A 164 -11.69 9.56 -17.78
C ASP A 164 -13.12 10.14 -17.71
N ALA A 165 -13.21 11.43 -17.41
CA ALA A 165 -14.42 12.21 -17.72
C ALA A 165 -14.22 12.83 -19.10
N GLU A 166 -14.28 12.00 -20.13
CA GLU A 166 -14.54 12.43 -21.51
C GLU A 166 -15.95 11.96 -21.89
N ASP A 167 -16.69 12.84 -22.56
CA ASP A 167 -18.10 12.74 -22.91
C ASP A 167 -18.58 11.32 -23.25
N GLY A 168 -19.42 10.76 -22.38
CA GLY A 168 -20.03 9.43 -22.54
C GLY A 168 -21.06 9.14 -21.45
N ALA A 169 -21.88 8.10 -21.65
CA ALA A 169 -22.88 7.62 -20.69
C ALA A 169 -22.27 7.51 -19.28
N ASN A 170 -23.05 7.85 -18.24
CA ASN A 170 -22.58 7.79 -16.86
C ASN A 170 -22.42 6.33 -16.42
N LEU A 171 -21.32 5.69 -16.79
CA LEU A 171 -21.08 4.27 -16.53
C LEU A 171 -20.41 4.05 -15.16
N PRO A 172 -20.61 2.87 -14.54
CA PRO A 172 -19.87 2.47 -13.33
C PRO A 172 -18.36 2.55 -13.49
N THR A 173 -17.64 2.59 -12.37
CA THR A 173 -16.19 2.47 -12.37
C THR A 173 -15.77 1.09 -12.89
N PRO A 174 -14.54 0.93 -13.43
CA PRO A 174 -14.05 -0.37 -13.87
C PRO A 174 -14.11 -1.45 -12.78
N SER A 175 -13.87 -1.08 -11.51
CA SER A 175 -13.97 -1.99 -10.37
C SER A 175 -15.40 -2.47 -10.13
N GLN A 176 -16.39 -1.57 -10.16
CA GLN A 176 -17.80 -1.91 -10.01
C GLN A 176 -18.29 -2.81 -11.15
N MET A 177 -17.88 -2.49 -12.38
CA MET A 177 -18.17 -3.31 -13.56
C MET A 177 -17.58 -4.72 -13.41
N GLY A 178 -16.32 -4.81 -12.98
CA GLY A 178 -15.66 -6.08 -12.68
C GLY A 178 -16.42 -6.88 -11.63
N LEU A 179 -16.79 -6.26 -10.52
CA LEU A 179 -17.49 -6.93 -9.42
C LEU A 179 -18.81 -7.57 -9.88
N MET A 180 -19.61 -6.87 -10.70
CA MET A 180 -20.86 -7.43 -11.24
C MET A 180 -20.60 -8.67 -12.10
N VAL A 181 -19.62 -8.64 -13.01
CA VAL A 181 -19.30 -9.79 -13.87
C VAL A 181 -18.74 -10.96 -13.07
N HIS A 182 -17.86 -10.69 -12.09
CA HIS A 182 -17.35 -11.73 -11.19
C HIS A 182 -18.50 -12.39 -10.41
N ARG A 183 -19.43 -11.58 -9.88
CA ARG A 183 -20.57 -12.07 -9.11
C ARG A 183 -21.50 -12.96 -9.95
N ILE A 184 -21.79 -12.54 -11.19
CA ILE A 184 -22.59 -13.35 -12.12
C ILE A 184 -21.84 -14.63 -12.51
N LEU A 185 -20.53 -14.57 -12.75
CA LEU A 185 -19.73 -15.76 -13.03
C LEU A 185 -19.73 -16.74 -11.85
N GLU A 186 -19.56 -16.24 -10.63
CA GLU A 186 -19.52 -17.02 -9.40
C GLU A 186 -20.77 -17.88 -9.21
N ILE A 187 -21.96 -17.28 -9.41
CA ILE A 187 -23.26 -17.90 -9.15
C ILE A 187 -23.85 -18.59 -10.39
N GLY A 188 -23.49 -18.09 -11.57
CA GLY A 188 -24.13 -18.39 -12.83
C GLY A 188 -23.38 -19.38 -13.70
N ILE A 189 -22.08 -19.62 -13.50
CA ILE A 189 -21.35 -20.57 -14.33
C ILE A 189 -21.91 -22.00 -14.14
N GLY A 190 -22.12 -22.71 -15.25
CA GLY A 190 -22.53 -24.10 -15.23
C GLY A 190 -21.42 -25.02 -14.72
N ASN A 191 -21.76 -26.25 -14.35
CA ASN A 191 -20.80 -27.29 -14.03
C ASN A 191 -21.31 -28.63 -14.55
N SER A 192 -20.59 -29.25 -15.48
CA SER A 192 -20.98 -30.55 -16.05
C SER A 192 -20.71 -31.73 -15.13
N GLY A 193 -19.83 -31.57 -14.14
CA GLY A 193 -19.33 -32.68 -13.34
C GLY A 193 -18.60 -33.76 -14.15
N PRO A 194 -18.26 -34.89 -13.51
CA PRO A 194 -17.60 -36.02 -14.16
C PRO A 194 -18.53 -36.72 -15.17
N THR A 195 -17.94 -37.41 -16.15
CA THR A 195 -18.70 -38.23 -17.11
C THR A 195 -19.28 -39.49 -16.46
N GLY A 196 -18.59 -40.03 -15.45
CA GLY A 196 -19.03 -41.19 -14.66
C GLY A 196 -19.57 -40.80 -13.29
N GLU A 197 -19.78 -41.79 -12.43
CA GLU A 197 -20.22 -41.57 -11.03
C GLU A 197 -19.16 -40.83 -10.20
N GLU A 198 -17.88 -40.98 -10.54
CA GLU A 198 -16.76 -40.36 -9.85
C GLU A 198 -15.78 -39.67 -10.83
N PRO A 199 -15.09 -38.60 -10.39
CA PRO A 199 -14.04 -37.96 -11.16
C PRO A 199 -12.78 -38.83 -11.25
N THR A 200 -11.96 -38.60 -12.29
CA THR A 200 -10.74 -39.37 -12.58
C THR A 200 -9.71 -39.31 -11.45
N ARG A 201 -9.65 -38.19 -10.74
CA ARG A 201 -8.97 -38.03 -9.44
C ARG A 201 -9.96 -37.49 -8.41
N PRO A 202 -9.89 -37.90 -7.13
CA PRO A 202 -10.86 -37.48 -6.11
C PRO A 202 -11.01 -35.95 -6.03
N LEU A 203 -12.25 -35.48 -6.16
CA LEU A 203 -12.63 -34.08 -5.96
C LEU A 203 -13.75 -33.98 -4.92
N PRO A 204 -13.82 -32.87 -4.17
CA PRO A 204 -14.95 -32.62 -3.29
C PRO A 204 -16.27 -32.58 -4.08
N GLU A 205 -17.36 -33.02 -3.46
CA GLU A 205 -18.71 -33.00 -4.07
C GLU A 205 -19.13 -31.59 -4.50
N THR A 206 -18.69 -30.56 -3.75
CA THR A 206 -18.95 -29.16 -4.08
C THR A 206 -18.31 -28.71 -5.39
N TRP A 207 -17.31 -29.43 -5.90
CA TRP A 207 -16.62 -29.13 -7.17
C TRP A 207 -17.23 -29.91 -8.34
N THR A 208 -17.90 -31.03 -8.08
CA THR A 208 -18.45 -31.94 -9.11
C THR A 208 -19.96 -31.83 -9.27
N ARG A 209 -20.64 -31.07 -8.39
CA ARG A 209 -22.10 -30.89 -8.44
C ARG A 209 -22.55 -30.32 -9.78
N GLN A 210 -23.37 -31.09 -10.48
CA GLN A 210 -23.89 -30.71 -11.79
C GLN A 210 -24.85 -29.52 -11.70
N SER A 211 -24.69 -28.57 -12.61
CA SER A 211 -25.57 -27.41 -12.78
C SER A 211 -25.51 -26.89 -14.21
N THR A 212 -26.63 -26.38 -14.71
CA THR A 212 -26.68 -25.70 -16.01
C THR A 212 -26.23 -24.25 -15.86
N SER A 213 -25.58 -23.72 -16.89
CA SER A 213 -25.21 -22.30 -16.91
C SER A 213 -26.45 -21.41 -16.81
N ARG A 214 -26.33 -20.36 -16.00
CA ARG A 214 -27.27 -19.25 -15.83
C ARG A 214 -26.60 -17.91 -16.13
N LEU A 215 -25.43 -17.90 -16.80
CA LEU A 215 -24.70 -16.66 -17.11
C LEU A 215 -25.55 -15.67 -17.93
N LEU A 216 -26.51 -16.16 -18.71
CA LEU A 216 -27.43 -15.34 -19.52
C LEU A 216 -28.87 -15.33 -18.97
N ASP A 217 -29.07 -15.77 -17.73
CA ASP A 217 -30.37 -15.73 -17.07
C ASP A 217 -30.67 -14.28 -16.62
N GLU A 218 -31.72 -13.68 -17.19
CA GLU A 218 -32.12 -12.31 -16.86
C GLU A 218 -32.42 -12.13 -15.37
N VAL A 219 -32.99 -13.15 -14.71
CA VAL A 219 -33.33 -13.06 -13.29
C VAL A 219 -32.06 -12.93 -12.45
N LEU A 220 -31.02 -13.69 -12.76
CA LEU A 220 -29.73 -13.59 -12.08
C LEU A 220 -29.06 -12.24 -12.35
N ILE A 221 -29.12 -11.75 -13.59
CA ILE A 221 -28.55 -10.45 -13.95
C ILE A 221 -29.28 -9.33 -13.19
N ASP A 222 -30.62 -9.38 -13.12
CA ASP A 222 -31.44 -8.43 -12.38
C ASP A 222 -31.10 -8.43 -10.89
N GLU A 223 -31.01 -9.61 -10.26
CA GLU A 223 -30.63 -9.73 -8.84
C GLU A 223 -29.26 -9.09 -8.55
N VAL A 224 -28.27 -9.30 -9.42
CA VAL A 224 -26.93 -8.72 -9.25
C VAL A 224 -26.94 -7.20 -9.50
N PHE A 225 -27.73 -6.72 -10.45
CA PHE A 225 -27.88 -5.28 -10.71
C PHE A 225 -28.58 -4.59 -9.53
N GLU A 226 -29.62 -5.20 -8.96
CA GLU A 226 -30.27 -4.70 -7.74
C GLU A 226 -29.30 -4.64 -6.55
N GLU A 227 -28.36 -5.60 -6.45
CA GLU A 227 -27.38 -5.68 -5.36
C GLU A 227 -26.23 -4.66 -5.53
N LEU A 228 -25.67 -4.53 -6.74
CA LEU A 228 -24.35 -3.91 -6.96
C LEU A 228 -24.35 -2.67 -7.86
N LEU A 229 -25.43 -2.40 -8.60
CA LEU A 229 -25.46 -1.26 -9.52
C LEU A 229 -25.48 0.07 -8.76
N PRO A 230 -24.51 0.98 -9.00
CA PRO A 230 -24.49 2.28 -8.35
C PRO A 230 -25.67 3.16 -8.76
N LYS A 231 -26.13 4.03 -7.86
CA LYS A 231 -27.19 4.99 -8.19
C LYS A 231 -26.71 6.05 -9.17
N GLY A 232 -27.56 6.40 -10.14
CA GLY A 232 -27.33 7.48 -11.09
C GLY A 232 -26.50 7.10 -12.32
N VAL A 233 -26.09 5.83 -12.45
CA VAL A 233 -25.44 5.31 -13.65
C VAL A 233 -26.46 4.96 -14.74
N ASP A 234 -26.00 4.91 -15.98
CA ASP A 234 -26.77 4.44 -17.12
C ASP A 234 -26.92 2.90 -17.05
N GLU A 235 -28.08 2.45 -16.58
CA GLU A 235 -28.38 1.02 -16.42
C GLU A 235 -28.39 0.29 -17.76
N ASP A 236 -29.01 0.87 -18.79
CA ASP A 236 -29.17 0.22 -20.09
C ASP A 236 -27.80 -0.03 -20.75
N ALA A 237 -26.94 0.99 -20.76
CA ALA A 237 -25.58 0.86 -21.31
C ALA A 237 -24.71 -0.09 -20.47
N THR A 238 -24.88 -0.08 -19.14
CA THR A 238 -24.17 -1.01 -18.25
C THR A 238 -24.61 -2.45 -18.49
N ARG A 239 -25.91 -2.67 -18.64
CA ARG A 239 -26.51 -3.98 -18.92
C ARG A 239 -26.04 -4.51 -20.27
N GLU A 240 -25.98 -3.66 -21.30
CA GLU A 240 -25.44 -4.03 -22.61
C GLU A 240 -23.98 -4.52 -22.51
N ILE A 241 -23.12 -3.78 -21.80
CA ILE A 241 -21.71 -4.13 -21.59
C ILE A 241 -21.58 -5.48 -20.85
N VAL A 242 -22.28 -5.64 -19.73
CA VAL A 242 -22.22 -6.85 -18.90
C VAL A 242 -22.74 -8.05 -19.67
N ARG A 243 -23.91 -7.93 -20.29
CA ARG A 243 -24.51 -9.01 -21.10
C ARG A 243 -23.58 -9.44 -22.22
N THR A 244 -22.99 -8.49 -22.94
CA THR A 244 -22.07 -8.79 -24.03
C THR A 244 -20.84 -9.56 -23.55
N MET A 245 -20.28 -9.23 -22.38
CA MET A 245 -19.19 -10.03 -21.80
C MET A 245 -19.64 -11.45 -21.47
N LEU A 246 -20.82 -11.61 -20.85
CA LEU A 246 -21.35 -12.92 -20.47
C LEU A 246 -21.64 -13.80 -21.69
N GLU A 247 -22.20 -13.22 -22.76
CA GLU A 247 -22.43 -13.92 -24.03
C GLU A 247 -21.11 -14.41 -24.63
N ARG A 248 -20.07 -13.59 -24.59
CA ARG A 248 -18.72 -13.95 -25.07
C ARG A 248 -18.10 -15.05 -24.20
N ILE A 249 -18.25 -14.99 -22.88
CA ILE A 249 -17.74 -16.02 -21.95
C ILE A 249 -18.46 -17.36 -22.17
N GLU A 250 -19.80 -17.34 -22.30
CA GLU A 250 -20.63 -18.52 -22.53
C GLU A 250 -20.34 -19.18 -23.89
N ALA A 251 -20.07 -18.37 -24.93
CA ALA A 251 -19.65 -18.86 -26.24
C ALA A 251 -18.16 -19.25 -26.30
N GLY A 252 -17.35 -18.82 -25.33
CA GLY A 252 -15.91 -19.01 -25.27
C GLY A 252 -15.49 -20.36 -24.67
N PRO A 253 -14.16 -20.58 -24.50
CA PRO A 253 -13.61 -21.83 -23.98
C PRO A 253 -14.15 -22.22 -22.60
N VAL A 254 -14.32 -21.25 -21.70
CA VAL A 254 -14.84 -21.52 -20.34
C VAL A 254 -16.29 -21.99 -20.40
N GLY A 255 -17.14 -21.36 -21.23
CA GLY A 255 -18.51 -21.82 -21.45
C GLY A 255 -18.57 -23.25 -22.02
N ILE A 256 -17.78 -23.54 -23.06
CA ILE A 256 -17.65 -24.88 -23.65
C ILE A 256 -17.28 -25.92 -22.58
N LEU A 257 -16.21 -25.66 -21.83
CA LEU A 257 -15.74 -26.54 -20.76
C LEU A 257 -16.78 -26.72 -19.66
N SER A 258 -17.48 -25.65 -19.25
CA SER A 258 -18.50 -25.69 -18.19
C SER A 258 -19.72 -26.56 -18.54
N ARG A 259 -20.03 -26.70 -19.84
CA ARG A 259 -21.08 -27.59 -20.35
C ARG A 259 -20.62 -29.05 -20.50
N GLY A 260 -19.35 -29.33 -20.22
CA GLY A 260 -18.77 -30.66 -20.32
C GLY A 260 -18.39 -31.07 -21.73
N GLU A 261 -18.33 -30.10 -22.64
CA GLU A 261 -17.77 -30.26 -23.98
C GLU A 261 -16.24 -30.20 -23.94
N GLU A 262 -15.59 -30.64 -25.01
CA GLU A 262 -14.13 -30.63 -25.12
C GLU A 262 -13.61 -29.33 -25.73
N PHE A 263 -12.54 -28.81 -25.13
CA PHE A 263 -11.77 -27.69 -25.68
C PHE A 263 -10.28 -28.03 -25.65
N GLU A 264 -9.62 -27.97 -26.80
CA GLU A 264 -8.20 -28.35 -26.97
C GLU A 264 -7.86 -29.74 -26.38
N GLY A 265 -8.76 -30.72 -26.54
CA GLY A 265 -8.58 -32.09 -26.04
C GLY A 265 -8.73 -32.24 -24.52
N ASN A 266 -9.22 -31.20 -23.84
CA ASN A 266 -9.51 -31.22 -22.41
C ASN A 266 -11.02 -31.10 -22.18
N ARG A 267 -11.53 -31.85 -21.20
CA ARG A 267 -12.90 -31.72 -20.67
C ARG A 267 -12.83 -31.42 -19.18
N VAL A 268 -13.70 -30.54 -18.69
CA VAL A 268 -13.82 -30.29 -17.24
C VAL A 268 -14.67 -31.36 -16.57
N GLU A 269 -14.18 -31.90 -15.46
CA GLU A 269 -14.91 -32.85 -14.61
C GLU A 269 -15.27 -32.26 -13.23
N GLY A 270 -14.77 -31.06 -12.93
CA GLY A 270 -15.19 -30.27 -11.78
C GLY A 270 -14.58 -28.87 -11.82
N LEU A 271 -15.26 -27.93 -11.17
CA LEU A 271 -14.79 -26.55 -11.06
C LEU A 271 -15.18 -25.94 -9.73
N ARG A 272 -14.49 -24.86 -9.36
CA ARG A 272 -14.80 -24.09 -8.17
C ARG A 272 -14.60 -22.61 -8.45
N THR A 273 -15.62 -21.81 -8.15
CA THR A 273 -15.56 -20.35 -8.17
C THR A 273 -15.17 -19.79 -6.81
N GLU A 274 -14.55 -18.61 -6.79
CA GLU A 274 -14.18 -17.86 -5.57
C GLU A 274 -13.55 -18.76 -4.50
N TYR A 275 -12.46 -19.45 -4.87
CA TYR A 275 -11.80 -20.39 -3.98
C TYR A 275 -10.82 -19.65 -3.04
N PRO A 276 -11.11 -19.58 -1.73
CA PRO A 276 -10.22 -18.91 -0.78
C PRO A 276 -8.96 -19.75 -0.56
N PHE A 277 -7.82 -19.08 -0.43
CA PHE A 277 -6.57 -19.71 -0.06
C PHE A 277 -5.77 -18.88 0.94
N THR A 278 -4.98 -19.59 1.74
CA THR A 278 -3.91 -19.03 2.58
C THR A 278 -2.62 -19.73 2.21
N ILE A 279 -1.56 -18.95 1.95
CA ILE A 279 -0.25 -19.47 1.58
C ILE A 279 0.85 -18.80 2.39
N SER A 280 1.74 -19.60 2.98
CA SER A 280 2.87 -19.15 3.80
C SER A 280 4.19 -19.33 3.04
N ASN A 281 4.76 -18.27 2.50
CA ASN A 281 5.99 -18.32 1.70
C ASN A 281 7.21 -18.11 2.59
N ALA A 282 8.06 -19.14 2.70
CA ALA A 282 9.36 -18.98 3.35
C ALA A 282 10.28 -18.16 2.45
N VAL A 283 10.92 -17.14 3.02
CA VAL A 283 11.89 -16.28 2.34
C VAL A 283 13.20 -16.26 3.13
N GLU A 284 14.30 -16.37 2.40
CA GLU A 284 15.64 -16.23 2.95
C GLU A 284 16.04 -14.76 2.93
N LEU A 285 16.44 -14.21 4.08
CA LEU A 285 16.84 -12.80 4.21
C LEU A 285 18.35 -12.63 4.36
N GLY A 286 19.12 -13.72 4.46
CA GLY A 286 20.49 -13.66 4.96
C GLY A 286 20.52 -13.00 6.34
N THR A 287 21.67 -12.54 6.83
CA THR A 287 21.74 -11.96 8.18
C THR A 287 21.15 -10.54 8.22
N LEU A 288 19.87 -10.43 8.61
CA LEU A 288 19.21 -9.15 8.89
C LEU A 288 19.24 -8.87 10.39
N GLU A 289 19.73 -7.70 10.79
CA GLU A 289 19.79 -7.30 12.19
C GLU A 289 18.63 -6.36 12.55
N ARG A 290 17.91 -6.69 13.62
CA ARG A 290 17.00 -5.75 14.29
C ARG A 290 17.76 -5.05 15.39
N ASN A 291 17.80 -3.73 15.31
CA ASN A 291 18.56 -2.88 16.19
C ASN A 291 17.61 -2.10 17.10
N ARG A 292 18.14 -1.63 18.23
CA ARG A 292 17.55 -0.52 18.99
C ARG A 292 18.51 0.66 18.96
N TRP A 293 17.95 1.86 19.01
CA TRP A 293 18.75 3.04 19.27
C TRP A 293 19.13 3.09 20.75
N THR A 294 20.40 3.33 21.04
CA THR A 294 20.94 3.66 22.36
C THR A 294 21.75 4.96 22.24
N PRO A 295 22.07 5.63 23.37
CA PRO A 295 22.95 6.79 23.36
C PRO A 295 24.31 6.53 22.69
N ASP A 296 24.83 5.30 22.78
CA ASP A 296 26.10 4.89 22.16
C ASP A 296 25.98 4.43 20.70
N GLY A 297 24.76 4.42 20.14
CA GLY A 297 24.48 4.05 18.75
C GLY A 297 23.50 2.89 18.62
N LEU A 298 23.52 2.23 17.47
CA LEU A 298 22.64 1.09 17.21
C LEU A 298 23.19 -0.17 17.86
N GLU A 299 22.36 -0.83 18.67
CA GLU A 299 22.68 -2.11 19.28
C GLU A 299 21.82 -3.21 18.66
N ALA A 300 22.47 -4.26 18.13
CA ALA A 300 21.81 -5.40 17.55
C ALA A 300 21.11 -6.26 18.62
N LEU A 301 19.78 -6.34 18.53
CA LEU A 301 18.95 -7.13 19.43
C LEU A 301 18.68 -8.53 18.90
N ALA A 302 18.47 -8.66 17.59
CA ALA A 302 18.12 -9.93 16.98
C ALA A 302 18.70 -10.06 15.57
N ARG A 303 19.00 -11.31 15.19
CA ARG A 303 19.37 -11.72 13.83
C ARG A 303 18.27 -12.56 13.24
N ILE A 304 17.77 -12.16 12.08
CA ILE A 304 16.70 -12.83 11.35
C ILE A 304 17.28 -13.33 10.03
N ASP A 305 17.44 -14.64 9.90
CA ASP A 305 17.98 -15.26 8.69
C ASP A 305 16.88 -15.65 7.69
N THR A 306 15.69 -15.94 8.20
CA THR A 306 14.52 -16.36 7.42
C THR A 306 13.25 -15.70 7.94
N ALA A 307 12.28 -15.52 7.07
CA ALA A 307 10.94 -15.08 7.44
C ALA A 307 9.88 -15.86 6.67
N THR A 308 8.65 -15.80 7.16
CA THR A 308 7.47 -16.34 6.48
C THR A 308 6.53 -15.22 6.09
N VAL A 309 6.19 -15.14 4.80
CA VAL A 309 5.21 -14.19 4.25
C VAL A 309 3.90 -14.91 4.02
N ASP A 310 2.91 -14.63 4.86
CA ASP A 310 1.55 -15.12 4.67
C ASP A 310 0.77 -14.22 3.73
N MET A 311 0.01 -14.84 2.85
CA MET A 311 -0.91 -14.17 1.95
C MET A 311 -2.25 -14.90 1.96
N ASP A 312 -3.31 -14.11 1.96
CA ASP A 312 -4.68 -14.57 1.82
C ASP A 312 -5.27 -13.99 0.53
N GLY A 313 -5.98 -14.81 -0.24
CA GLY A 313 -6.63 -14.40 -1.48
C GLY A 313 -7.76 -15.33 -1.89
N SER A 314 -8.38 -15.02 -3.02
CA SER A 314 -9.40 -15.83 -3.67
C SER A 314 -9.00 -16.07 -5.12
N ILE A 315 -9.15 -17.30 -5.63
CA ILE A 315 -8.99 -17.62 -7.05
C ILE A 315 -10.39 -17.59 -7.67
N ASP A 316 -10.59 -16.74 -8.68
CA ASP A 316 -11.91 -16.53 -9.31
C ASP A 316 -12.53 -17.83 -9.82
N LEU A 317 -11.73 -18.66 -10.51
CA LEU A 317 -12.17 -19.94 -11.06
C LEU A 317 -11.03 -20.96 -11.04
N ILE A 318 -11.33 -22.17 -10.58
CA ILE A 318 -10.45 -23.34 -10.70
C ILE A 318 -11.12 -24.34 -11.63
N LEU A 319 -10.40 -24.81 -12.63
CA LEU A 319 -10.85 -25.84 -13.55
C LEU A 319 -10.07 -27.13 -13.31
N CYS A 320 -10.77 -28.22 -13.00
CA CYS A 320 -10.21 -29.57 -12.96
C CYS A 320 -10.58 -30.28 -14.26
N SER A 321 -9.57 -30.50 -15.10
CA SER A 321 -9.76 -31.08 -16.42
C SER A 321 -9.19 -32.48 -16.52
N VAL A 322 -9.69 -33.25 -17.48
CA VAL A 322 -9.16 -34.53 -17.89
C VAL A 322 -8.89 -34.47 -19.40
N SER A 323 -7.72 -34.98 -19.78
CA SER A 323 -7.34 -35.28 -21.17
C SER A 323 -7.12 -36.78 -21.32
N GLU A 324 -6.79 -37.26 -22.52
CA GLU A 324 -6.54 -38.69 -22.78
C GLU A 324 -5.52 -39.34 -21.84
N SER A 325 -4.60 -38.56 -21.26
CA SER A 325 -3.49 -39.07 -20.45
C SER A 325 -3.42 -38.53 -19.03
N ASN A 326 -3.93 -37.32 -18.76
CA ASN A 326 -3.68 -36.63 -17.49
C ASN A 326 -4.95 -36.01 -16.89
N SER A 327 -4.98 -35.95 -15.55
CA SER A 327 -5.93 -35.14 -14.79
C SER A 327 -5.21 -33.90 -14.27
N THR A 328 -5.69 -32.73 -14.67
CA THR A 328 -5.04 -31.44 -14.40
C THR A 328 -5.91 -30.55 -13.52
N VAL A 329 -5.29 -29.55 -12.92
CA VAL A 329 -5.96 -28.45 -12.22
C VAL A 329 -5.32 -27.12 -12.62
N ARG A 330 -6.16 -26.12 -12.93
CA ARG A 330 -5.74 -24.81 -13.41
C ARG A 330 -6.45 -23.70 -12.64
N ALA A 331 -5.71 -22.67 -12.25
CA ALA A 331 -6.27 -21.41 -11.82
C ALA A 331 -6.60 -20.53 -13.04
N VAL A 332 -7.80 -19.96 -13.06
CA VAL A 332 -8.30 -19.03 -14.06
C VAL A 332 -8.74 -17.76 -13.33
N ASP A 333 -8.28 -16.64 -13.84
CA ASP A 333 -8.54 -15.31 -13.27
C ASP A 333 -9.32 -14.49 -14.32
N LEU A 334 -10.46 -13.93 -13.93
CA LEU A 334 -11.32 -13.14 -14.80
C LEU A 334 -10.83 -11.69 -14.81
N LYS A 335 -10.63 -11.14 -16.01
CA LYS A 335 -10.27 -9.73 -16.19
C LYS A 335 -11.25 -9.04 -17.13
N THR A 336 -11.85 -7.95 -16.64
CA THR A 336 -12.82 -7.10 -17.35
C THR A 336 -12.19 -5.81 -17.89
N GLU A 337 -10.86 -5.78 -18.06
CA GLU A 337 -10.17 -4.62 -18.60
C GLU A 337 -10.74 -4.19 -19.96
N GLN A 338 -10.83 -2.88 -20.18
CA GLN A 338 -11.40 -2.27 -21.38
C GLN A 338 -12.89 -2.60 -21.60
N ALA A 339 -13.66 -2.95 -20.56
CA ALA A 339 -15.12 -3.21 -20.67
C ALA A 339 -15.89 -2.12 -21.44
N ARG A 340 -15.57 -0.84 -21.20
CA ARG A 340 -16.20 0.29 -21.92
C ARG A 340 -16.03 0.24 -23.43
N SER A 341 -14.90 -0.30 -23.91
CA SER A 341 -14.62 -0.38 -25.34
C SER A 341 -15.57 -1.32 -26.11
N ILE A 342 -16.44 -2.05 -25.40
CA ILE A 342 -17.51 -2.86 -26.01
C ILE A 342 -18.50 -1.97 -26.77
N LEU A 343 -18.88 -0.82 -26.22
CA LEU A 343 -19.86 0.09 -26.84
C LEU A 343 -19.34 0.64 -28.18
N ASP A 344 -18.07 1.05 -28.21
CA ASP A 344 -17.46 1.66 -29.40
C ASP A 344 -16.79 0.64 -30.33
N GLY A 345 -16.67 -0.62 -29.88
CA GLY A 345 -15.96 -1.69 -30.59
C GLY A 345 -14.45 -1.46 -30.79
N ASN A 346 -13.86 -0.45 -30.14
CA ASN A 346 -12.50 0.02 -30.44
C ASN A 346 -11.45 -0.26 -29.34
N GLY A 347 -11.48 -1.46 -28.77
CA GLY A 347 -10.52 -1.90 -27.74
C GLY A 347 -9.29 -2.61 -28.32
N ARG A 348 -8.11 -2.46 -27.67
CA ARG A 348 -6.90 -3.23 -28.04
C ARG A 348 -7.12 -4.74 -27.83
N LEU A 349 -7.86 -5.11 -26.79
CA LEU A 349 -8.22 -6.50 -26.49
C LEU A 349 -9.34 -7.01 -27.40
N ILE A 350 -10.34 -6.18 -27.71
CA ILE A 350 -11.48 -6.56 -28.58
C ILE A 350 -11.01 -7.01 -29.97
N LYS A 351 -9.86 -6.53 -30.44
CA LYS A 351 -9.25 -6.98 -31.71
C LYS A 351 -8.93 -8.48 -31.77
N THR A 352 -8.89 -9.18 -30.64
CA THR A 352 -8.71 -10.65 -30.59
C THR A 352 -10.04 -11.43 -30.55
N LEU A 353 -11.20 -10.75 -30.57
CA LEU A 353 -12.50 -11.41 -30.63
C LEU A 353 -12.59 -12.34 -31.85
N GLY A 354 -13.06 -13.56 -31.62
CA GLY A 354 -13.16 -14.60 -32.65
C GLY A 354 -11.83 -15.30 -33.00
N LYS A 355 -10.70 -14.92 -32.40
CA LYS A 355 -9.47 -15.71 -32.49
C LYS A 355 -9.65 -17.01 -31.69
N THR A 356 -9.12 -18.11 -32.23
CA THR A 356 -9.16 -19.43 -31.62
C THR A 356 -7.86 -19.75 -30.89
N GLY A 357 -7.93 -20.74 -30.00
CA GLY A 357 -6.79 -21.25 -29.24
C GLY A 357 -6.41 -20.41 -28.02
N SER A 358 -5.63 -21.02 -27.13
CA SER A 358 -5.33 -20.47 -25.79
C SER A 358 -4.07 -19.62 -25.71
N ALA A 359 -3.24 -19.58 -26.76
CA ALA A 359 -2.05 -18.73 -26.77
C ALA A 359 -2.40 -17.24 -26.89
N PRO A 360 -1.55 -16.32 -26.38
CA PRO A 360 -1.72 -14.89 -26.61
C PRO A 360 -1.71 -14.57 -28.11
N ALA A 361 -2.78 -13.92 -28.58
CA ALA A 361 -3.00 -13.55 -29.97
C ALA A 361 -2.65 -12.08 -30.25
N SER A 362 -2.37 -11.27 -29.22
CA SER A 362 -1.98 -9.87 -29.38
C SER A 362 -1.05 -9.38 -28.28
N LYS A 363 -0.35 -8.25 -28.56
CA LYS A 363 0.45 -7.55 -27.55
C LYS A 363 -0.37 -7.14 -26.32
N ALA A 364 -1.64 -6.82 -26.49
CA ALA A 364 -2.51 -6.41 -25.38
C ALA A 364 -2.79 -7.59 -24.41
N GLU A 365 -2.99 -8.80 -24.95
CA GLU A 365 -3.12 -10.01 -24.12
C GLU A 365 -1.80 -10.34 -23.42
N THR A 366 -0.65 -10.18 -24.10
CA THR A 366 0.68 -10.34 -23.47
C THR A 366 0.91 -9.32 -22.35
N GLU A 367 0.58 -8.06 -22.57
CA GLU A 367 0.68 -7.00 -21.55
C GLU A 367 -0.23 -7.27 -20.35
N MET A 368 -1.45 -7.78 -20.58
CA MET A 368 -2.37 -8.17 -19.51
C MET A 368 -1.78 -9.31 -18.66
N LEU A 369 -1.21 -10.34 -19.28
CA LEU A 369 -0.53 -11.42 -18.55
C LEU A 369 0.63 -10.87 -17.71
N LEU A 370 1.47 -10.00 -18.28
CA LEU A 370 2.55 -9.35 -17.56
C LEU A 370 2.06 -8.50 -16.38
N HIS A 371 0.91 -7.82 -16.53
CA HIS A 371 0.31 -6.99 -15.49
C HIS A 371 -0.10 -7.81 -14.25
N HIS A 372 -0.60 -9.03 -14.47
CA HIS A 372 -1.15 -9.90 -13.41
C HIS A 372 -0.24 -11.09 -13.07
N ARG A 373 1.00 -11.08 -13.55
CA ARG A 373 1.92 -12.23 -13.46
C ARG A 373 2.17 -12.76 -12.06
N LEU A 374 2.38 -11.88 -11.08
CA LEU A 374 2.69 -12.27 -9.70
C LEU A 374 1.46 -12.86 -8.99
N GLN A 375 0.27 -12.35 -9.30
CA GLN A 375 -0.99 -12.88 -8.79
C GLN A 375 -1.22 -14.30 -9.33
N LEU A 376 -1.04 -14.50 -10.63
CA LEU A 376 -1.19 -15.82 -11.26
C LEU A 376 -0.13 -16.83 -10.80
N ALA A 377 1.12 -16.40 -10.62
CA ALA A 377 2.17 -17.23 -10.02
C ALA A 377 1.81 -17.64 -8.58
N LEU A 378 1.23 -16.73 -7.79
CA LEU A 378 0.75 -17.04 -6.45
C LEU A 378 -0.39 -18.07 -6.45
N TYR A 379 -1.35 -17.93 -7.37
CA TYR A 379 -2.47 -18.88 -7.52
C TYR A 379 -1.97 -20.28 -7.88
N HIS A 380 -1.03 -20.37 -8.82
CA HIS A 380 -0.39 -21.63 -9.17
C HIS A 380 0.28 -22.28 -7.96
N ARG A 381 1.09 -21.52 -7.21
CA ARG A 381 1.78 -22.00 -6.01
C ARG A 381 0.79 -22.45 -4.92
N ALA A 382 -0.36 -21.79 -4.80
CA ALA A 382 -1.43 -22.20 -3.88
C ALA A 382 -2.02 -23.56 -4.29
N LEU A 383 -2.28 -23.78 -5.58
CA LEU A 383 -2.76 -25.06 -6.09
C LEU A 383 -1.72 -26.17 -5.95
N GLU A 384 -0.44 -25.90 -6.20
CA GLU A 384 0.64 -26.88 -5.99
C GLU A 384 0.72 -27.33 -4.54
N ARG A 385 0.59 -26.40 -3.60
CA ARG A 385 0.55 -26.75 -2.18
C ARG A 385 -0.67 -27.57 -1.81
N MET A 386 -1.83 -27.22 -2.34
CA MET A 386 -3.06 -28.00 -2.14
C MET A 386 -2.89 -29.43 -2.68
N GLU A 387 -2.38 -29.60 -3.89
CA GLU A 387 -2.19 -30.92 -4.50
C GLU A 387 -1.06 -31.72 -3.83
N SER A 388 0.02 -31.07 -3.41
CA SER A 388 1.13 -31.76 -2.70
C SER A 388 0.75 -32.32 -1.33
N GLN A 389 -0.35 -31.83 -0.72
CA GLN A 389 -0.90 -32.40 0.52
C GLN A 389 -1.70 -33.69 0.29
N ARG A 390 -2.10 -33.98 -0.95
CA ARG A 390 -2.84 -35.20 -1.31
C ARG A 390 -1.89 -36.39 -1.51
N PRO A 391 -2.36 -37.65 -1.38
CA PRO A 391 -1.61 -38.84 -1.79
C PRO A 391 -1.20 -38.79 -3.26
N GLN A 392 -0.01 -39.29 -3.61
CA GLN A 392 0.56 -39.15 -4.96
C GLN A 392 -0.36 -39.69 -6.08
N ASN A 393 -1.10 -40.77 -5.81
CA ASN A 393 -2.07 -41.38 -6.73
C ASN A 393 -3.40 -40.60 -6.85
N GLU A 394 -3.61 -39.56 -6.04
CA GLU A 394 -4.79 -38.72 -6.05
C GLU A 394 -4.49 -37.31 -6.56
N ARG A 395 -3.21 -36.97 -6.74
CA ARG A 395 -2.78 -35.66 -7.21
C ARG A 395 -3.18 -35.43 -8.66
N ARG A 396 -3.59 -34.20 -8.92
CA ARG A 396 -3.70 -33.61 -10.24
C ARG A 396 -2.41 -32.88 -10.59
N GLU A 397 -2.08 -32.88 -11.87
CA GLU A 397 -1.01 -32.03 -12.38
C GLU A 397 -1.48 -30.57 -12.35
N VAL A 398 -0.77 -29.73 -11.61
CA VAL A 398 -1.05 -28.28 -11.63
C VAL A 398 -0.45 -27.71 -12.89
N VAL A 399 -1.31 -27.19 -13.77
CA VAL A 399 -0.89 -26.59 -15.03
C VAL A 399 -0.87 -25.08 -14.91
N ARG A 400 -0.12 -24.44 -15.83
CA ARG A 400 0.01 -22.99 -15.91
C ARG A 400 -1.36 -22.30 -15.86
N PRO A 401 -1.46 -21.19 -15.12
CA PRO A 401 -2.70 -20.45 -14.97
C PRO A 401 -3.10 -19.78 -16.29
N ALA A 402 -4.33 -19.29 -16.35
CA ALA A 402 -4.86 -18.56 -17.50
C ALA A 402 -5.68 -17.34 -17.07
N ILE A 403 -5.82 -16.38 -17.98
CA ILE A 403 -6.76 -15.26 -17.82
C ILE A 403 -7.98 -15.51 -18.70
N LEU A 404 -9.17 -15.42 -18.11
CA LEU A 404 -10.41 -15.28 -18.85
C LEU A 404 -10.60 -13.79 -19.19
N VAL A 405 -10.47 -13.44 -20.46
CA VAL A 405 -10.60 -12.07 -20.96
C VAL A 405 -12.08 -11.78 -21.16
N GLY A 406 -12.72 -11.06 -20.22
CA GLY A 406 -14.17 -10.84 -20.23
C GLY A 406 -14.67 -10.17 -21.50
N VAL A 407 -13.91 -9.21 -22.05
CA VAL A 407 -14.29 -8.51 -23.29
C VAL A 407 -14.21 -9.37 -24.55
N THR A 408 -13.57 -10.53 -24.56
CA THR A 408 -13.53 -11.41 -25.75
C THR A 408 -14.02 -12.83 -25.50
N GLY A 409 -14.20 -13.22 -24.24
CA GLY A 409 -14.50 -14.59 -23.83
C GLY A 409 -13.32 -15.55 -23.99
N ARG A 410 -12.15 -15.08 -24.42
CA ARG A 410 -10.97 -15.93 -24.65
C ARG A 410 -10.36 -16.38 -23.32
N LEU A 411 -9.94 -17.63 -23.28
CA LEU A 411 -9.11 -18.18 -22.22
C LEU A 411 -7.65 -18.12 -22.69
N VAL A 412 -6.87 -17.21 -22.11
CA VAL A 412 -5.49 -16.98 -22.51
C VAL A 412 -4.57 -17.64 -21.49
N GLU A 413 -3.93 -18.73 -21.90
CA GLU A 413 -2.96 -19.46 -21.09
C GLU A 413 -1.64 -18.69 -20.98
N TYR A 414 -1.05 -18.73 -19.78
CA TYR A 414 0.21 -18.06 -19.51
C TYR A 414 1.38 -18.78 -20.21
N PRO A 415 2.17 -18.13 -21.10
CA PRO A 415 3.31 -18.75 -21.78
C PRO A 415 4.40 -19.27 -20.82
N ALA A 416 5.02 -20.41 -21.14
CA ALA A 416 5.90 -21.12 -20.20
C ALA A 416 7.10 -20.28 -19.76
N GLU A 417 7.85 -19.72 -20.71
CA GLU A 417 9.03 -18.90 -20.41
C GLU A 417 8.68 -17.67 -19.55
N MET A 418 7.57 -16.99 -19.86
CA MET A 418 7.12 -15.85 -19.07
C MET A 418 6.70 -16.29 -17.66
N PHE A 419 6.13 -17.49 -17.51
CA PHE A 419 5.63 -17.99 -16.24
C PHE A 419 6.78 -18.34 -15.30
N ASP A 420 7.82 -18.99 -15.84
CA ASP A 420 9.03 -19.32 -15.08
C ASP A 420 9.75 -18.06 -14.58
N SER A 421 9.78 -16.99 -15.39
CA SER A 421 10.25 -15.66 -14.96
C SER A 421 9.41 -15.12 -13.80
N ALA A 422 8.08 -15.16 -13.93
CA ALA A 422 7.16 -14.65 -12.92
C ALA A 422 7.28 -15.38 -11.57
N GLN A 423 7.52 -16.70 -11.59
CA GLN A 423 7.77 -17.46 -10.36
C GLN A 423 9.06 -17.03 -9.66
N SER A 424 10.14 -16.83 -10.42
CA SER A 424 11.43 -16.37 -9.88
C SER A 424 11.35 -14.93 -9.33
N GLU A 425 10.62 -14.06 -10.03
CA GLU A 425 10.38 -12.68 -9.60
C GLU A 425 9.50 -12.61 -8.34
N LEU A 426 8.53 -13.51 -8.19
CA LEU A 426 7.70 -13.58 -6.98
C LEU A 426 8.53 -13.76 -5.72
N ASP A 427 9.52 -14.66 -5.73
CA ASP A 427 10.42 -14.88 -4.59
C ASP A 427 11.24 -13.61 -4.27
N THR A 428 11.71 -12.91 -5.31
CA THR A 428 12.45 -11.64 -5.16
C THR A 428 11.57 -10.57 -4.51
N VAL A 429 10.33 -10.40 -4.98
CA VAL A 429 9.38 -9.41 -4.46
C VAL A 429 9.01 -9.71 -3.01
N LEU A 430 8.78 -10.97 -2.66
CA LEU A 430 8.50 -11.40 -1.29
C LEU A 430 9.71 -11.13 -0.37
N GLN A 431 10.93 -11.36 -0.86
CA GLN A 431 12.16 -11.05 -0.13
C GLN A 431 12.29 -9.54 0.11
N THR A 432 12.06 -8.70 -0.91
CA THR A 432 12.08 -7.24 -0.77
C THR A 432 11.06 -6.76 0.26
N ALA A 433 9.83 -7.27 0.21
CA ALA A 433 8.78 -6.92 1.17
C ALA A 433 9.17 -7.31 2.61
N ALA A 434 9.69 -8.53 2.79
CA ALA A 434 10.11 -9.02 4.10
C ALA A 434 11.31 -8.23 4.66
N ARG A 435 12.31 -7.91 3.84
CA ARG A 435 13.43 -7.04 4.24
C ARG A 435 12.91 -5.67 4.68
N MET A 436 12.10 -5.01 3.86
CA MET A 436 11.59 -3.67 4.16
C MET A 436 10.76 -3.64 5.46
N ALA A 437 9.96 -4.67 5.70
CA ALA A 437 9.15 -4.78 6.91
C ALA A 437 9.98 -5.06 8.18
N LEU A 438 11.02 -5.89 8.07
CA LEU A 438 11.76 -6.40 9.24
C LEU A 438 13.01 -5.58 9.58
N THR A 439 13.61 -4.87 8.62
CA THR A 439 14.77 -4.01 8.88
C THR A 439 14.39 -2.86 9.81
N THR A 440 15.27 -2.57 10.79
CA THR A 440 15.05 -1.47 11.73
C THR A 440 15.22 -0.11 11.06
N GLU A 441 16.32 0.08 10.34
CA GLU A 441 16.56 1.27 9.52
C GLU A 441 16.50 0.87 8.06
N SER A 442 15.48 1.35 7.36
CA SER A 442 15.34 1.15 5.93
C SER A 442 15.29 2.54 5.30
N PRO A 443 16.45 3.18 5.05
CA PRO A 443 16.49 4.52 4.51
C PRO A 443 15.91 4.54 3.10
N LEU A 444 15.17 5.59 2.78
CA LEU A 444 14.54 5.79 1.48
C LEU A 444 15.54 5.80 0.31
N SER A 445 16.83 6.04 0.58
CA SER A 445 17.92 5.98 -0.41
C SER A 445 18.18 4.57 -0.95
N GLU A 446 17.81 3.51 -0.23
CA GLU A 446 17.93 2.12 -0.70
C GLU A 446 16.92 1.79 -1.82
N PHE A 447 15.85 2.58 -1.94
CA PHE A 447 14.80 2.36 -2.93
C PHE A 447 14.85 3.48 -3.96
N GLU A 448 15.66 3.31 -4.99
CA GLU A 448 15.86 4.31 -6.02
C GLU A 448 14.57 4.69 -6.75
N ARG A 449 14.54 5.93 -7.27
CA ARG A 449 13.50 6.36 -8.20
C ARG A 449 13.60 5.54 -9.48
N ARG A 450 12.49 5.36 -10.20
CA ARG A 450 12.50 4.65 -11.47
C ARG A 450 13.23 5.45 -12.55
N PRO A 451 13.95 4.80 -13.48
CA PRO A 451 14.64 5.49 -14.56
C PRO A 451 13.63 6.20 -15.48
N ALA A 452 14.10 7.20 -16.24
CA ALA A 452 13.24 7.95 -17.17
C ALA A 452 12.54 7.06 -18.22
N GLU A 453 13.18 5.95 -18.61
CA GLU A 453 12.62 4.94 -19.53
C GLU A 453 11.36 4.25 -18.96
N GLU A 454 11.21 4.23 -17.63
CA GLU A 454 10.08 3.66 -16.91
C GLU A 454 9.11 4.73 -16.38
N ALA A 455 9.18 5.96 -16.88
CA ALA A 455 8.35 7.07 -16.41
C ALA A 455 6.83 6.77 -16.46
N GLN A 456 6.38 5.85 -17.33
CA GLN A 456 4.97 5.41 -17.33
C GLN A 456 4.51 4.85 -15.96
N ILE A 457 5.40 4.19 -15.22
CA ILE A 457 5.08 3.64 -13.89
C ILE A 457 4.82 4.79 -12.91
N CYS A 458 5.60 5.86 -13.00
CA CYS A 458 5.44 7.06 -12.19
C CYS A 458 4.18 7.85 -12.55
N ARG A 459 3.73 7.84 -13.81
CA ARG A 459 2.51 8.56 -14.23
C ARG A 459 1.24 8.09 -13.53
N THR A 460 1.17 6.81 -13.16
CA THR A 460 0.05 6.22 -12.43
C THR A 460 0.29 6.15 -10.92
N CYS A 461 1.41 6.70 -10.43
CA CYS A 461 1.78 6.65 -9.01
C CYS A 461 1.16 7.85 -8.27
N PRO A 462 0.37 7.62 -7.20
CA PRO A 462 -0.22 8.72 -6.42
C PRO A 462 0.81 9.72 -5.89
N PHE A 463 2.01 9.25 -5.55
CA PHE A 463 3.09 10.09 -5.02
C PHE A 463 3.80 10.98 -6.06
N ASN A 464 3.50 10.77 -7.34
CA ASN A 464 3.94 11.63 -8.46
C ASN A 464 2.76 12.46 -9.02
N GLN A 465 1.58 12.36 -8.39
CA GLN A 465 0.38 13.07 -8.78
C GLN A 465 0.00 14.10 -7.70
N GLY A 466 -0.93 15.00 -8.04
CA GLY A 466 -1.46 16.00 -7.13
C GLY A 466 -0.71 17.33 -7.18
N ALA A 467 -1.03 18.21 -6.22
CA ALA A 467 -0.48 19.56 -6.17
C ALA A 467 0.98 19.59 -5.72
N ILE A 468 1.41 18.59 -4.95
CA ILE A 468 2.76 18.48 -4.40
C ILE A 468 3.29 17.05 -4.63
N PRO A 469 3.90 16.76 -5.79
CA PRO A 469 4.54 15.47 -6.02
C PRO A 469 5.77 15.32 -5.11
N ILE A 470 5.90 14.17 -4.47
CA ILE A 470 7.02 13.86 -3.53
C ILE A 470 7.96 12.79 -4.09
N CYS A 471 7.63 12.23 -5.25
CA CYS A 471 8.42 11.26 -5.97
C CYS A 471 8.17 11.42 -7.47
N GLY A 472 9.14 11.03 -8.29
CA GLY A 472 9.05 11.04 -9.75
C GLY A 472 10.11 10.10 -10.34
N PRO A 473 10.32 10.10 -11.66
CA PRO A 473 11.46 9.43 -12.29
C PRO A 473 12.79 10.06 -11.84
N GLN A 474 13.90 9.36 -12.10
CA GLN A 474 15.24 9.69 -11.57
C GLN A 474 15.83 11.00 -12.14
N ASP A 475 15.28 11.50 -13.26
CA ASP A 475 15.77 12.66 -14.02
C ASP A 475 14.74 13.81 -14.19
N GLU A 476 13.62 13.76 -13.44
CA GLU A 476 12.72 14.91 -13.16
C GLU A 476 12.95 15.40 -11.73
#